data_AF-A0A365L741-F1
#
_entry.id   AF-A0A365L741-F1
#
_cell.length_a   1.000
_cell.length_b   1.000
_cell.length_c   1.000
_cell.angle_alpha   90.00
_cell.angle_beta   90.00
_cell.angle_gamma   90.00
#
_symmetry.space_group_name_H-M   'P 1'
#
loop_
_entity.id
_entity.type
_entity.pdbx_description
1 polymer ?
#
loop_
_entity_poly.entity_id
_entity_poly.type
_entity_poly.pdbx_seq_one_letter_code
_entity_poly.pdbx_strand_id
1 'polypeptide(L)'
;MVKFIYQNFPSQEVVRLKRIFNMNTLYISAAIIAVSAFMLPRVIEAVNLHIHGISYIAEQTEEYFKITEPIEGEYSVELDLSDPESNEGQILFDDGDNTISVLEVVPRDEAGYEVIFRSHASERADGAALISGVEHDYTDEGFTHSFKAEAVASIDGGEPFELSPTGSTGLSYQDGDQFGFILDASSADAVSAKVTVTNLQLNLWAEMWWPQS
;
A
#
# COMPACT_ATOMS: atom_id res chain seq x y z
N MET A 1 41.54 8.87 -78.96
CA MET A 1 40.96 9.64 -77.84
C MET A 1 40.41 8.63 -76.84
N VAL A 2 41.14 8.35 -75.74
CA VAL A 2 40.67 7.45 -74.68
C VAL A 2 40.57 8.28 -73.39
N LYS A 3 39.36 8.45 -72.86
CA LYS A 3 39.08 9.11 -71.59
C LYS A 3 39.46 8.16 -70.45
N PHE A 4 40.43 8.54 -69.62
CA PHE A 4 40.62 7.93 -68.31
C PHE A 4 39.61 8.54 -67.34
N ILE A 5 38.73 7.72 -66.77
CA ILE A 5 37.85 8.08 -65.66
C ILE A 5 38.66 7.82 -64.37
N TYR A 6 39.03 8.87 -63.65
CA TYR A 6 39.58 8.75 -62.30
C TYR A 6 38.45 8.40 -61.33
N GLN A 7 38.42 7.17 -60.84
CA GLN A 7 37.62 6.82 -59.66
C GLN A 7 38.36 7.31 -58.41
N ASN A 8 37.74 8.23 -57.67
CA ASN A 8 38.24 8.69 -56.37
C ASN A 8 38.01 7.59 -55.32
N PHE A 9 39.05 6.81 -55.03
CA PHE A 9 39.03 5.88 -53.89
C PHE A 9 39.39 6.66 -52.61
N PRO A 10 38.59 6.56 -51.54
CA PRO A 10 38.88 7.26 -50.29
C PRO A 10 40.19 6.76 -49.69
N SER A 11 40.98 7.68 -49.11
CA SER A 11 42.25 7.32 -48.47
C SER A 11 42.03 6.35 -47.30
N GLN A 12 42.99 5.46 -47.07
CA GLN A 12 42.94 4.43 -46.01
C GLN A 12 42.68 5.03 -44.62
N GLU A 13 43.13 6.26 -44.37
CA GLU A 13 42.87 6.98 -43.11
C GLU A 13 41.40 7.38 -42.95
N VAL A 14 40.72 7.83 -44.00
CA VAL A 14 39.29 8.19 -43.96
C VAL A 14 38.44 6.95 -43.68
N VAL A 15 38.81 5.79 -44.24
CA VAL A 15 38.14 4.51 -44.00
C VAL A 15 38.35 4.05 -42.54
N ARG A 16 39.56 4.17 -42.00
CA ARG A 16 39.87 3.82 -40.60
C ARG A 16 39.16 4.74 -39.59
N LEU A 17 39.16 6.06 -39.82
CA LEU A 17 38.46 7.02 -38.98
C LEU A 17 36.95 6.75 -38.96
N LYS A 18 36.31 6.57 -40.12
CA LYS A 18 34.89 6.19 -40.20
C LYS A 18 34.59 4.89 -39.45
N ARG A 19 35.48 3.90 -39.52
CA ARG A 19 35.33 2.63 -38.79
C ARG A 19 35.43 2.83 -37.29
N ILE A 20 36.39 3.62 -36.79
CA ILE A 20 36.54 3.91 -35.35
C ILE A 20 35.34 4.71 -34.82
N PHE A 21 34.90 5.74 -35.54
CA PHE A 21 33.69 6.49 -35.18
C PHE A 21 32.45 5.58 -35.17
N ASN A 22 32.28 4.71 -36.17
CA ASN A 22 31.17 3.74 -36.19
C ASN A 22 31.27 2.69 -35.07
N MET A 23 32.48 2.25 -34.69
CA MET A 23 32.68 1.32 -33.58
C MET A 23 32.39 1.98 -32.24
N ASN A 24 32.84 3.22 -32.01
CA ASN A 24 32.51 3.96 -30.79
C ASN A 24 31.00 4.20 -30.67
N THR A 25 30.35 4.59 -31.75
CA THR A 25 28.88 4.70 -31.79
C THR A 25 28.22 3.36 -31.49
N LEU A 26 28.70 2.25 -32.06
CA LEU A 26 28.17 0.91 -31.79
C LEU A 26 28.32 0.51 -30.32
N TYR A 27 29.49 0.75 -29.70
CA TYR A 27 29.71 0.43 -28.30
C TYR A 27 28.86 1.29 -27.36
N ILE A 28 28.71 2.59 -27.67
CA ILE A 28 27.83 3.48 -26.91
C ILE A 28 26.37 3.02 -27.04
N SER A 29 25.90 2.69 -28.24
CA SER A 29 24.55 2.17 -28.45
C SER A 29 24.34 0.83 -27.72
N ALA A 30 25.30 -0.08 -27.77
CA ALA A 30 25.22 -1.35 -27.05
C ALA A 30 25.21 -1.16 -25.53
N ALA A 31 26.01 -0.22 -25.01
CA ALA A 31 26.01 0.12 -23.59
C ALA A 31 24.67 0.72 -23.15
N ILE A 32 24.08 1.62 -23.94
CA ILE A 32 22.75 2.17 -23.66
C ILE A 32 21.71 1.05 -23.65
N ILE A 33 21.71 0.16 -24.64
CA ILE A 33 20.77 -0.97 -24.70
C ILE A 33 20.93 -1.87 -23.48
N ALA A 34 22.17 -2.18 -23.08
CA ALA A 34 22.43 -3.03 -21.92
C ALA A 34 21.99 -2.38 -20.61
N VAL A 35 22.27 -1.08 -20.41
CA VAL A 35 21.83 -0.33 -19.23
C VAL A 35 20.31 -0.21 -19.20
N SER A 36 19.67 0.10 -20.33
CA SER A 36 18.22 0.14 -20.43
C SER A 36 17.59 -1.22 -20.14
N ALA A 37 18.11 -2.31 -20.72
CA ALA A 37 17.60 -3.66 -20.45
C ALA A 37 17.72 -4.05 -18.98
N PHE A 38 18.77 -3.59 -18.28
CA PHE A 38 18.97 -3.84 -16.86
C PHE A 38 18.09 -2.96 -15.96
N MET A 39 17.85 -1.70 -16.35
CA MET A 39 17.10 -0.73 -15.54
C MET A 39 15.59 -0.78 -15.75
N LEU A 40 15.12 -1.11 -16.96
CA LEU A 40 13.70 -1.09 -17.31
C LEU A 40 12.82 -1.93 -16.37
N PRO A 41 13.20 -3.15 -15.94
CA PRO A 41 12.40 -3.93 -15.00
C PRO A 41 12.18 -3.20 -13.67
N ARG A 42 13.25 -2.62 -13.09
CA ARG A 42 13.17 -1.86 -11.83
C ARG A 42 12.32 -0.60 -11.96
N VAL A 43 12.38 0.06 -13.11
CA VAL A 43 11.54 1.24 -13.36
C VAL A 43 10.07 0.84 -13.48
N ILE A 44 9.76 -0.27 -14.14
CA ILE A 44 8.39 -0.78 -14.24
C ILE A 44 7.84 -1.16 -12.86
N GLU A 45 8.64 -1.84 -12.05
CA GLU A 45 8.30 -2.22 -10.68
C GLU A 45 8.05 -0.99 -9.79
N ALA A 46 8.95 0.00 -9.83
CA ALA A 46 8.77 1.26 -9.10
C ALA A 46 7.53 2.04 -9.55
N VAL A 47 7.20 2.02 -10.85
CA VAL A 47 5.98 2.65 -11.37
C VAL A 47 4.73 1.88 -10.91
N ASN A 48 4.77 0.55 -10.91
CA ASN A 48 3.65 -0.26 -10.44
C ASN A 48 3.40 -0.10 -8.95
N LEU A 49 4.45 -0.09 -8.11
CA LEU A 49 4.36 0.24 -6.69
C LEU A 49 3.81 1.66 -6.49
N HIS A 50 4.26 2.64 -7.26
CA HIS A 50 3.73 4.00 -7.12
C HIS A 50 2.24 4.13 -7.51
N ILE A 51 1.77 3.34 -8.48
CA ILE A 51 0.39 3.42 -9.00
C ILE A 51 -0.58 2.57 -8.19
N HIS A 52 -0.18 1.34 -7.85
CA HIS A 52 -1.03 0.33 -7.20
C HIS A 52 -0.69 0.13 -5.72
N GLY A 53 0.48 0.60 -5.28
CA GLY A 53 0.94 0.53 -3.90
C GLY A 53 1.07 -0.91 -3.39
N ILE A 54 0.79 -1.14 -2.12
CA ILE A 54 0.96 -2.45 -1.46
C ILE A 54 0.03 -3.53 -2.04
N SER A 55 -1.02 -3.16 -2.78
CA SER A 55 -1.85 -4.15 -3.48
C SER A 55 -1.04 -4.90 -4.54
N TYR A 56 -0.05 -4.25 -5.16
CA TYR A 56 0.86 -4.91 -6.09
C TYR A 56 1.67 -6.00 -5.39
N ILE A 57 2.24 -5.70 -4.22
CA ILE A 57 3.01 -6.66 -3.41
C ILE A 57 2.10 -7.82 -2.98
N ALA A 58 0.90 -7.49 -2.48
CA ALA A 58 -0.05 -8.48 -2.01
C ALA A 58 -0.51 -9.44 -3.11
N GLU A 59 -0.55 -9.02 -4.38
CA GLU A 59 -0.94 -9.89 -5.50
C GLU A 59 0.19 -10.84 -5.98
N GLN A 60 1.46 -10.57 -5.66
CA GLN A 60 2.60 -11.39 -6.09
C GLN A 60 2.86 -12.59 -5.15
N THR A 61 1.95 -13.55 -5.13
CA THR A 61 1.99 -14.73 -4.22
C THR A 61 3.19 -15.66 -4.43
N GLU A 62 3.87 -15.60 -5.59
CA GLU A 62 5.07 -16.38 -5.87
C GLU A 62 6.36 -15.70 -5.35
N GLU A 63 6.34 -14.37 -5.17
CA GLU A 63 7.51 -13.56 -4.82
C GLU A 63 7.55 -13.21 -3.32
N TYR A 64 6.38 -13.09 -2.70
CA TYR A 64 6.24 -12.72 -1.29
C TYR A 64 5.54 -13.81 -0.49
N PHE A 65 6.10 -14.15 0.67
CA PHE A 65 5.38 -14.93 1.67
C PHE A 65 4.59 -13.99 2.57
N LYS A 66 3.46 -14.48 3.07
CA LYS A 66 2.53 -13.72 3.89
C LYS A 66 2.45 -14.28 5.31
N ILE A 67 2.53 -13.39 6.29
CA ILE A 67 2.30 -13.68 7.70
C ILE A 67 1.11 -12.84 8.18
N THR A 68 0.18 -13.49 8.88
CA THR A 68 -0.83 -12.78 9.67
C THR A 68 -0.79 -13.24 11.10
N GLU A 69 -0.74 -12.27 12.01
CA GLU A 69 -0.83 -12.50 13.44
C GLU A 69 -1.67 -11.42 14.10
N PRO A 70 -2.52 -11.75 15.10
CA PRO A 70 -3.19 -10.75 15.90
C PRO A 70 -2.14 -9.98 16.72
N ILE A 71 -2.29 -8.67 16.81
CA ILE A 71 -1.47 -7.84 17.69
C ILE A 71 -2.18 -7.69 19.04
N GLU A 72 -1.43 -7.91 20.12
CA GLU A 72 -1.95 -7.71 21.48
C GLU A 72 -2.12 -6.22 21.77
N GLY A 73 -3.19 -5.87 22.49
CA GLY A 73 -3.40 -4.51 22.98
C GLY A 73 -4.84 -4.03 22.85
N GLU A 74 -5.09 -2.88 23.48
CA GLU A 74 -6.33 -2.13 23.38
C GLU A 74 -5.97 -0.70 22.98
N TYR A 75 -6.61 -0.20 21.92
CA TYR A 75 -6.27 1.07 21.30
C TYR A 75 -7.49 1.96 21.33
N SER A 76 -7.37 3.17 21.86
CA SER A 76 -8.52 4.05 22.06
C SER A 76 -8.37 5.38 21.33
N VAL A 77 -9.50 5.90 20.87
CA VAL A 77 -9.65 7.27 20.35
C VAL A 77 -10.86 7.94 21.01
N GLU A 78 -10.76 9.24 21.27
CA GLU A 78 -11.85 10.05 21.82
C GLU A 78 -12.46 10.88 20.69
N LEU A 79 -13.73 10.63 20.40
CA LEU A 79 -14.49 11.27 19.33
C LEU A 79 -15.35 12.41 19.88
N ASP A 80 -15.32 13.54 19.20
CA ASP A 80 -16.27 14.64 19.38
C ASP A 80 -17.50 14.40 18.48
N LEU A 81 -18.62 14.04 19.08
CA LEU A 81 -19.87 13.79 18.36
C LEU A 81 -20.65 15.08 18.07
N SER A 82 -20.27 16.19 18.70
CA SER A 82 -20.88 17.51 18.42
C SER A 82 -20.35 18.13 17.13
N ASP A 83 -19.15 17.73 16.72
CA ASP A 83 -18.52 18.08 15.44
C ASP A 83 -17.89 16.82 14.79
N PRO A 84 -18.69 15.92 14.17
CA PRO A 84 -18.20 14.65 13.65
C PRO A 84 -17.04 14.76 12.66
N GLU A 85 -17.02 15.82 11.84
CA GLU A 85 -15.97 16.08 10.85
C GLU A 85 -14.62 16.39 11.50
N SER A 86 -14.61 16.95 12.72
CA SER A 86 -13.38 17.28 13.45
C SER A 86 -12.54 16.05 13.85
N ASN A 87 -13.12 14.86 13.76
CA ASN A 87 -12.44 13.62 14.11
C ASN A 87 -11.56 13.06 13.00
N GLU A 88 -11.69 13.53 11.76
CA GLU A 88 -10.88 13.07 10.64
C GLU A 88 -9.37 13.21 10.95
N GLY A 89 -8.62 12.13 10.73
CA GLY A 89 -7.18 12.07 10.95
C GLY A 89 -6.74 11.85 12.41
N GLN A 90 -7.67 11.76 13.36
CA GLN A 90 -7.30 11.36 14.73
C GLN A 90 -6.71 9.94 14.75
N ILE A 91 -5.66 9.73 15.53
CA ILE A 91 -4.89 8.48 15.53
C ILE A 91 -5.46 7.50 16.56
N LEU A 92 -5.83 6.31 16.09
CA LEU A 92 -6.18 5.16 16.92
C LEU A 92 -4.93 4.35 17.28
N PHE A 93 -4.04 4.15 16.30
CA PHE A 93 -2.83 3.33 16.42
C PHE A 93 -1.66 3.97 15.66
N ASP A 94 -0.47 3.94 16.26
CA ASP A 94 0.79 4.38 15.64
C ASP A 94 1.97 3.64 16.31
N ASP A 95 2.68 2.80 15.55
CA ASP A 95 3.93 2.15 15.99
C ASP A 95 5.20 2.80 15.42
N GLY A 96 5.05 3.93 14.74
CA GLY A 96 6.09 4.67 14.02
C GLY A 96 6.21 4.30 12.54
N ASP A 97 5.74 3.11 12.14
CA ASP A 97 5.77 2.63 10.75
C ASP A 97 4.35 2.50 10.17
N ASN A 98 3.42 1.94 10.92
CA ASN A 98 2.02 1.72 10.56
C ASN A 98 1.11 2.60 11.40
N THR A 99 0.08 3.16 10.77
CA THR A 99 -0.90 4.00 11.47
C THR A 99 -2.32 3.58 11.14
N ILE A 100 -3.21 3.74 12.12
CA ILE A 100 -4.65 3.68 11.91
C ILE A 100 -5.23 5.00 12.39
N SER A 101 -5.96 5.68 11.51
CA SER A 101 -6.63 6.94 11.82
C SER A 101 -8.13 6.84 11.60
N VAL A 102 -8.89 7.71 12.26
CA VAL A 102 -10.29 7.96 11.93
C VAL A 102 -10.32 8.55 10.51
N LEU A 103 -11.03 7.87 9.61
CA LEU A 103 -11.30 8.39 8.28
C LEU A 103 -12.49 9.33 8.31
N GLU A 104 -13.59 8.90 8.92
CA GLU A 104 -14.83 9.66 8.97
C GLU A 104 -15.71 9.17 10.12
N VAL A 105 -16.48 10.09 10.72
CA VAL A 105 -17.58 9.77 11.63
C VAL A 105 -18.87 10.21 10.96
N VAL A 106 -19.67 9.26 10.50
CA VAL A 106 -20.87 9.51 9.69
C VAL A 106 -22.11 9.41 10.58
N PRO A 107 -22.92 10.49 10.74
CA PRO A 107 -24.22 10.39 11.39
C PRO A 107 -25.13 9.40 10.67
N ARG A 108 -25.72 8.46 11.41
CA ARG A 108 -26.62 7.42 10.94
C ARG A 108 -27.97 7.60 11.61
N ASP A 109 -28.90 8.35 11.00
CA ASP A 109 -30.30 8.59 11.44
C ASP A 109 -30.65 8.10 12.87
N GLU A 110 -31.45 7.05 13.02
CA GLU A 110 -31.91 6.52 14.32
C GLU A 110 -30.86 5.62 15.02
N ALA A 111 -29.71 5.36 14.39
CA ALA A 111 -28.70 4.39 14.84
C ALA A 111 -27.43 5.03 15.44
N GLY A 112 -27.41 6.36 15.61
CA GLY A 112 -26.26 7.09 16.14
C GLY A 112 -25.26 7.46 15.06
N TYR A 113 -24.07 6.86 15.09
CA TYR A 113 -22.98 7.16 14.16
C TYR A 113 -22.36 5.87 13.60
N GLU A 114 -21.68 6.00 12.47
CA GLU A 114 -20.71 5.02 12.00
C GLU A 114 -19.32 5.63 12.09
N VAL A 115 -18.39 4.92 12.72
CA VAL A 115 -16.98 5.31 12.81
C VAL A 115 -16.21 4.47 11.81
N ILE A 116 -15.58 5.12 10.84
CA ILE A 116 -14.77 4.47 9.81
C ILE A 116 -13.31 4.77 10.09
N PHE A 117 -12.48 3.74 10.14
CA PHE A 117 -11.04 3.83 10.28
C PHE A 117 -10.37 3.55 8.95
N ARG A 118 -9.23 4.20 8.73
CA ARG A 118 -8.29 3.90 7.65
C ARG A 118 -6.99 3.40 8.22
N SER A 119 -6.55 2.26 7.72
CA SER A 119 -5.23 1.70 8.02
C SER A 119 -4.24 2.16 6.96
N HIS A 120 -3.01 2.44 7.36
CA HIS A 120 -1.91 2.81 6.47
C HIS A 120 -0.73 1.85 6.67
N ALA A 121 -0.26 1.32 5.56
CA ALA A 121 0.83 0.38 5.47
C ALA A 121 2.17 1.11 5.43
N SER A 122 3.19 0.41 5.91
CA SER A 122 4.59 0.76 5.69
C SER A 122 5.16 -0.05 4.54
N GLU A 123 5.68 0.64 3.52
CA GLU A 123 6.55 0.02 2.52
C GLU A 123 7.94 -0.24 3.14
N ARG A 124 8.44 -1.46 2.94
CA ARG A 124 9.78 -1.87 3.35
C ARG A 124 10.60 -2.24 2.11
N ALA A 125 11.92 -2.22 2.24
CA ALA A 125 12.82 -2.55 1.12
C ALA A 125 12.65 -3.99 0.61
N ASP A 126 12.07 -4.86 1.44
CA ASP A 126 11.86 -6.29 1.24
C ASP A 126 10.38 -6.69 1.35
N GLY A 127 9.44 -5.73 1.21
CA GLY A 127 8.00 -6.02 1.21
C GLY A 127 7.15 -4.90 1.80
N ALA A 128 6.09 -5.27 2.53
CA ALA A 128 5.17 -4.33 3.15
C ALA A 128 4.58 -4.89 4.44
N ALA A 129 4.28 -4.02 5.40
CA ALA A 129 3.50 -4.37 6.56
C ALA A 129 2.27 -3.46 6.68
N LEU A 130 1.17 -4.01 7.16
CA LEU A 130 -0.05 -3.28 7.45
C LEU A 130 -0.64 -3.80 8.77
N ILE A 131 -0.89 -2.89 9.70
CA ILE A 131 -1.67 -3.19 10.90
C ILE A 131 -3.09 -2.67 10.66
N SER A 132 -4.08 -3.55 10.76
CA SER A 132 -5.47 -3.25 10.41
C SER A 132 -6.46 -4.05 11.24
N GLY A 133 -7.72 -3.61 11.31
CA GLY A 133 -8.83 -4.45 11.76
C GLY A 133 -9.20 -5.58 10.78
N VAL A 134 -8.53 -5.65 9.64
CA VAL A 134 -8.74 -6.62 8.57
C VAL A 134 -7.53 -7.55 8.46
N GLU A 135 -7.81 -8.85 8.45
CA GLU A 135 -6.86 -9.88 8.02
C GLU A 135 -7.00 -10.06 6.51
N HIS A 136 -5.93 -9.84 5.77
CA HIS A 136 -5.81 -10.20 4.36
C HIS A 136 -5.27 -11.61 4.27
N ASP A 137 -5.67 -12.43 3.30
CA ASP A 137 -5.17 -13.80 3.12
C ASP A 137 -5.20 -14.28 1.67
N TYR A 138 -4.59 -15.43 1.43
CA TYR A 138 -4.63 -16.13 0.16
C TYR A 138 -5.53 -17.37 0.24
N THR A 139 -6.31 -17.57 -0.81
CA THR A 139 -7.10 -18.78 -1.04
C THR A 139 -6.73 -19.38 -2.38
N ASP A 140 -7.18 -20.60 -2.66
CA ASP A 140 -7.03 -21.23 -3.98
C ASP A 140 -7.66 -20.39 -5.12
N GLU A 141 -8.58 -19.47 -4.78
CA GLU A 141 -9.26 -18.56 -5.71
C GLU A 141 -8.62 -17.16 -5.80
N GLY A 142 -7.51 -16.94 -5.08
CA GLY A 142 -6.75 -15.69 -5.07
C GLY A 142 -6.80 -14.95 -3.72
N PHE A 143 -6.65 -13.63 -3.77
CA PHE A 143 -6.59 -12.76 -2.60
C PHE A 143 -7.98 -12.58 -1.95
N THR A 144 -8.04 -12.71 -0.62
CA THR A 144 -9.26 -12.51 0.19
C THR A 144 -8.96 -11.66 1.42
N HIS A 145 -10.00 -11.22 2.12
CA HIS A 145 -9.88 -10.50 3.37
C HIS A 145 -11.03 -10.81 4.32
N SER A 146 -10.81 -10.59 5.62
CA SER A 146 -11.78 -10.84 6.67
C SER A 146 -11.65 -9.82 7.81
N PHE A 147 -12.77 -9.24 8.23
CA PHE A 147 -12.82 -8.31 9.36
C PHE A 147 -12.62 -9.11 10.66
N LYS A 148 -11.58 -8.76 11.44
CA LYS A 148 -11.25 -9.40 12.72
C LYS A 148 -11.35 -8.48 13.94
N ALA A 149 -11.17 -7.17 13.78
CA ALA A 149 -11.19 -6.26 14.91
C ALA A 149 -12.53 -6.24 15.63
N GLU A 150 -12.46 -6.06 16.94
CA GLU A 150 -13.59 -5.89 17.84
C GLU A 150 -13.51 -4.50 18.45
N ALA A 151 -14.63 -3.93 18.85
CA ALA A 151 -14.64 -2.62 19.47
C ALA A 151 -15.68 -2.50 20.57
N VAL A 152 -15.36 -1.68 21.57
CA VAL A 152 -16.27 -1.21 22.60
C VAL A 152 -16.27 0.32 22.61
N ALA A 153 -17.38 0.93 23.00
CA ALA A 153 -17.43 2.37 23.21
C ALA A 153 -18.09 2.75 24.53
N SER A 154 -17.73 3.93 25.04
CA SER A 154 -18.44 4.60 26.13
C SER A 154 -18.87 5.99 25.68
N ILE A 155 -20.14 6.34 25.87
CA ILE A 155 -20.69 7.67 25.56
C ILE A 155 -20.61 8.54 26.81
N ASP A 156 -20.00 9.72 26.69
CA ASP A 156 -19.88 10.72 27.77
C ASP A 156 -19.37 10.14 29.11
N GLY A 157 -18.47 9.15 29.03
CA GLY A 157 -17.89 8.47 30.19
C GLY A 157 -18.82 7.45 30.89
N GLY A 158 -19.90 7.05 30.24
CA GLY A 158 -20.81 5.99 30.68
C GLY A 158 -20.20 4.58 30.60
N GLU A 159 -21.00 3.57 30.90
CA GLU A 159 -20.58 2.17 30.83
C GLU A 159 -20.24 1.76 29.39
N PRO A 160 -19.17 0.97 29.17
CA PRO A 160 -18.79 0.52 27.85
C PRO A 160 -19.78 -0.52 27.30
N PHE A 161 -20.04 -0.48 25.99
CA PHE A 161 -20.83 -1.46 25.26
C PHE A 161 -20.11 -1.89 23.98
N GLU A 162 -20.39 -3.11 23.53
CA GLU A 162 -19.83 -3.67 22.29
C GLU A 162 -20.41 -2.97 21.06
N LEU A 163 -19.55 -2.68 20.09
CA LEU A 163 -19.95 -2.13 18.81
C LEU A 163 -20.15 -3.23 17.77
N SER A 164 -21.12 -3.03 16.89
CA SER A 164 -21.33 -3.93 15.74
C SER A 164 -20.48 -3.49 14.56
N PRO A 165 -19.78 -4.40 13.86
CA PRO A 165 -19.03 -4.06 12.66
C PRO A 165 -19.98 -3.65 11.52
N THR A 166 -19.64 -2.64 10.72
CA THR A 166 -20.41 -2.22 9.53
C THR A 166 -19.89 -2.84 8.26
N GLY A 167 -18.58 -2.84 8.07
CA GLY A 167 -17.94 -3.35 6.88
C GLY A 167 -16.44 -3.10 6.87
N SER A 168 -15.77 -3.74 5.92
CA SER A 168 -14.35 -3.57 5.64
C SER A 168 -14.11 -3.59 4.14
N THR A 169 -12.95 -3.10 3.72
CA THR A 169 -12.47 -3.21 2.34
C THR A 169 -11.27 -4.15 2.25
N GLY A 170 -10.98 -4.62 1.04
CA GLY A 170 -9.65 -5.12 0.72
C GLY A 170 -8.62 -3.98 0.66
N LEU A 171 -7.42 -4.31 0.19
CA LEU A 171 -6.40 -3.31 -0.08
C LEU A 171 -6.90 -2.31 -1.14
N SER A 172 -6.87 -1.04 -0.77
CA SER A 172 -7.35 0.11 -1.54
C SER A 172 -6.46 1.32 -1.24
N TYR A 173 -6.60 2.39 -2.03
CA TYR A 173 -5.86 3.66 -1.83
C TYR A 173 -4.33 3.57 -1.88
N GLN A 174 -3.78 2.57 -2.57
CA GLN A 174 -2.34 2.32 -2.68
C GLN A 174 -1.70 1.84 -1.37
N ASP A 175 -2.13 2.32 -0.21
CA ASP A 175 -1.40 2.13 1.04
C ASP A 175 -2.18 1.44 2.15
N GLY A 176 -3.39 0.92 1.95
CA GLY A 176 -4.05 0.23 3.07
C GLY A 176 -5.48 -0.20 2.84
N ASP A 177 -6.29 -0.16 3.90
CA ASP A 177 -7.68 -0.60 3.88
C ASP A 177 -8.54 0.26 4.81
N GLN A 178 -9.83 -0.09 4.88
CA GLN A 178 -10.80 0.53 5.77
C GLN A 178 -11.59 -0.53 6.52
N PHE A 179 -11.99 -0.19 7.73
CA PHE A 179 -12.93 -0.96 8.54
C PHE A 179 -13.74 -0.02 9.45
N GLY A 180 -14.95 -0.42 9.83
CA GLY A 180 -15.83 0.46 10.59
C GLY A 180 -16.80 -0.24 11.54
N PHE A 181 -17.36 0.55 12.45
CA PHE A 181 -18.28 0.10 13.49
C PHE A 181 -19.47 1.03 13.64
N ILE A 182 -20.63 0.47 13.99
CA ILE A 182 -21.82 1.23 14.40
C ILE A 182 -21.62 1.64 15.86
N LEU A 183 -21.69 2.95 16.10
CA LEU A 183 -21.74 3.57 17.40
C LEU A 183 -23.19 3.94 17.72
N ASP A 184 -23.87 3.11 18.52
CA ASP A 184 -25.22 3.41 19.02
C ASP A 184 -25.15 4.53 20.08
N ALA A 185 -25.18 5.77 19.59
CA ALA A 185 -25.29 6.98 20.39
C ALA A 185 -26.67 7.63 20.16
N SER A 186 -27.73 6.82 20.21
CA SER A 186 -29.12 7.24 19.96
C SER A 186 -29.65 8.32 20.92
N SER A 187 -28.92 8.69 21.97
CA SER A 187 -29.25 9.85 22.80
C SER A 187 -28.94 11.16 22.07
N ALA A 188 -29.96 11.99 21.87
CA ALA A 188 -29.85 13.30 21.21
C ALA A 188 -28.87 14.30 21.88
N ASP A 189 -28.34 13.97 23.05
CA ASP A 189 -27.42 14.80 23.84
C ASP A 189 -25.97 14.26 23.88
N ALA A 190 -25.66 13.19 23.15
CA ALA A 190 -24.30 12.61 23.14
C ALA A 190 -23.30 13.61 22.55
N VAL A 191 -22.29 13.99 23.34
CA VAL A 191 -21.29 14.99 22.93
C VAL A 191 -19.95 14.33 22.62
N SER A 192 -19.64 13.23 23.29
CA SER A 192 -18.36 12.55 23.17
C SER A 192 -18.49 11.03 23.24
N ALA A 193 -17.58 10.33 22.59
CA ALA A 193 -17.46 8.89 22.69
C ALA A 193 -15.99 8.46 22.76
N LYS A 194 -15.65 7.57 23.69
CA LYS A 194 -14.37 6.88 23.65
C LYS A 194 -14.57 5.52 23.00
N VAL A 195 -13.99 5.31 21.82
CA VAL A 195 -13.98 4.03 21.11
C VAL A 195 -12.67 3.32 21.40
N THR A 196 -12.74 2.04 21.78
CA THR A 196 -11.57 1.19 22.02
C THR A 196 -11.64 -0.03 21.13
N VAL A 197 -10.59 -0.25 20.33
CA VAL A 197 -10.47 -1.33 19.35
C VAL A 197 -9.45 -2.34 19.82
N THR A 198 -9.76 -3.62 19.62
CA THR A 198 -8.92 -4.77 19.94
C THR A 198 -8.86 -5.73 18.76
N ASN A 199 -8.01 -6.75 18.86
CA ASN A 199 -7.84 -7.79 17.85
C ASN A 199 -7.50 -7.22 16.46
N LEU A 200 -6.66 -6.18 16.44
CA LEU A 200 -6.00 -5.73 15.22
C LEU A 200 -5.06 -6.84 14.71
N GLN A 201 -4.80 -6.86 13.41
CA GLN A 201 -4.04 -7.88 12.71
C GLN A 201 -2.82 -7.25 12.07
N LEU A 202 -1.66 -7.85 12.29
CA LEU A 202 -0.49 -7.63 11.45
C LEU A 202 -0.69 -8.41 10.14
N ASN A 203 -0.53 -7.73 9.02
CA ASN A 203 -0.44 -8.33 7.69
C ASN A 203 0.93 -7.98 7.12
N LEU A 204 1.82 -8.97 7.06
CA LEU A 204 3.18 -8.81 6.58
C LEU A 204 3.35 -9.57 5.26
N TRP A 205 3.80 -8.87 4.23
CA TRP A 205 4.30 -9.45 2.99
C TRP A 205 5.81 -9.25 2.95
N ALA A 206 6.57 -10.33 2.85
CA ALA A 206 8.02 -10.28 2.84
C ALA A 206 8.59 -11.11 1.69
N GLU A 207 9.59 -10.57 1.01
CA GLU A 207 10.19 -11.16 -0.18
C GLU A 207 10.81 -12.53 0.16
N MET A 208 10.67 -13.48 -0.76
CA MET A 208 11.16 -14.84 -0.57
C MET A 208 12.67 -14.91 -0.88
N TRP A 209 13.51 -14.81 0.15
CA TRP A 209 14.97 -14.96 0.01
C TRP A 209 15.42 -16.43 0.05
N TRP A 210 15.02 -17.28 -0.91
CA TRP A 210 15.74 -18.51 -1.29
C TRP A 210 15.25 -19.10 -2.64
N PRO A 211 16.15 -19.56 -3.54
CA PRO A 211 15.73 -20.31 -4.73
C PRO A 211 15.23 -21.70 -4.31
N GLN A 212 13.97 -22.01 -4.61
CA GLN A 212 13.46 -23.39 -4.56
C GLN A 212 14.31 -24.23 -5.52
N SER A 213 15.12 -25.14 -4.94
CA SER A 213 16.03 -26.05 -5.65
C SER A 213 15.31 -27.26 -6.21
#